data_AF-A0AAV2PNU5-F1
#
_entry.id   AF-A0AAV2PNU5-F1
#
_cell.length_a   1.000
_cell.length_b   1.000
_cell.length_c   1.000
_cell.angle_alpha   90.00
_cell.angle_beta   90.00
_cell.angle_gamma   90.00
#
_symmetry.space_group_name_H-M   'P 1'
#
loop_
_entity.id
_entity.type
_entity.pdbx_description
1 polymer ?
#
loop_
_entity_poly.entity_id
_entity_poly.type
_entity_poly.pdbx_seq_one_letter_code
_entity_poly.pdbx_strand_id
1 'polypeptide(L)'
;EQRWRIDRGRCALGDRKIILKDWKWTRLKDRFLDVAITRLRVGVCRLKYYMHKMKMADSPLCQKCTLNTEETVTHLLLECTDLYNQRRILKDKLRQYGIVQITTDILLGYSNEEESVKYKITEALGMFLKTSNRLADI
;
A
#
# COMPACT_ATOMS: atom_id res chain seq x y z
N GLU A 1 5.29 -0.12 -45.55
CA GLU A 1 4.35 0.18 -44.43
C GLU A 1 4.12 -1.09 -43.61
N GLN A 2 4.53 -1.13 -42.34
CA GLN A 2 4.27 -2.29 -41.48
C GLN A 2 3.00 -2.05 -40.65
N ARG A 3 1.97 -2.83 -40.98
CA ARG A 3 0.64 -2.81 -40.35
C ARG A 3 0.68 -3.74 -39.13
N TRP A 4 0.64 -3.17 -37.93
CA TRP A 4 0.51 -3.94 -36.68
C TRP A 4 -0.74 -4.82 -36.74
N ARG A 5 -0.56 -6.15 -36.75
CA ARG A 5 -1.66 -7.10 -36.53
C ARG A 5 -1.93 -7.14 -35.04
N ILE A 6 -3.06 -6.57 -34.62
CA ILE A 6 -3.59 -6.76 -33.27
C ILE A 6 -4.17 -8.18 -33.23
N ASP A 7 -3.31 -9.16 -33.00
CA ASP A 7 -3.75 -10.51 -32.69
C ASP A 7 -4.34 -10.48 -31.28
N ARG A 8 -5.67 -10.52 -31.17
CA ARG A 8 -6.41 -10.62 -29.90
C ARG A 8 -6.45 -12.08 -29.40
N GLY A 9 -5.46 -12.89 -29.75
CA GLY A 9 -5.18 -14.14 -29.06
C GLY A 9 -4.91 -13.83 -27.58
N ARG A 10 -5.66 -14.47 -26.68
CA ARG A 10 -5.58 -14.37 -25.21
C ARG A 10 -4.19 -13.96 -24.72
N CYS A 11 -3.99 -12.66 -24.51
CA CYS A 11 -2.86 -12.18 -23.75
C CYS A 11 -3.10 -12.64 -22.30
N ALA A 12 -2.30 -13.59 -21.81
CA ALA A 12 -2.29 -14.04 -20.41
C ALA A 12 -2.06 -12.89 -19.39
N LEU A 13 -1.79 -11.67 -19.87
CA LEU A 13 -1.73 -10.43 -19.12
C LEU A 13 -3.10 -9.94 -18.61
N GLY A 14 -4.23 -10.50 -19.10
CA GLY A 14 -5.58 -10.08 -18.74
C GLY A 14 -6.21 -10.78 -17.52
N ASP A 15 -5.68 -11.93 -17.09
CA ASP A 15 -6.41 -12.84 -16.19
C ASP A 15 -6.33 -12.46 -14.70
N ARG A 16 -5.58 -11.42 -14.32
CA ARG A 16 -5.54 -10.91 -12.95
C ARG A 16 -5.73 -9.40 -12.88
N LYS A 17 -6.74 -8.88 -13.59
CA LYS A 17 -7.24 -7.55 -13.26
C LYS A 17 -7.94 -7.62 -11.90
N ILE A 18 -7.23 -7.26 -10.84
CA ILE A 18 -7.82 -7.10 -9.50
C ILE A 18 -8.92 -6.05 -9.65
N ILE A 19 -10.19 -6.49 -9.54
CA ILE A 19 -11.32 -5.57 -9.52
C ILE A 19 -11.31 -4.91 -8.14
N LEU A 20 -10.69 -3.75 -8.06
CA LEU A 20 -10.78 -2.92 -6.86
C LEU A 20 -12.22 -2.41 -6.75
N LYS A 21 -12.87 -2.66 -5.60
CA LYS A 21 -14.10 -1.96 -5.25
C LYS A 21 -13.86 -0.46 -5.22
N ASP A 22 -14.86 0.30 -5.66
CA ASP A 22 -14.86 1.76 -5.62
C ASP A 22 -14.45 2.25 -4.22
N TRP A 23 -13.37 3.01 -4.19
CA TRP A 23 -12.88 3.62 -2.97
C TRP A 23 -13.25 5.09 -2.98
N LYS A 24 -14.46 5.38 -2.49
CA LYS A 24 -15.02 6.74 -2.51
C LYS A 24 -14.39 7.65 -1.45
N TRP A 25 -13.84 7.08 -0.39
CA TRP A 25 -13.28 7.79 0.77
C TRP A 25 -11.77 8.12 0.66
N THR A 26 -11.12 7.92 -0.50
CA THR A 26 -9.75 8.40 -0.84
C THR A 26 -9.82 9.70 -1.62
N ARG A 27 -10.82 10.56 -1.41
CA ARG A 27 -10.70 11.95 -1.88
C ARG A 27 -9.68 12.71 -1.02
N LEU A 28 -8.46 12.16 -0.90
CA LEU A 28 -7.35 12.90 -0.34
C LEU A 28 -7.08 14.05 -1.31
N LYS A 29 -6.77 15.21 -0.76
CA LYS A 29 -6.44 16.39 -1.58
C LYS A 29 -5.13 16.18 -2.37
N ASP A 30 -4.38 15.15 -2.04
CA ASP A 30 -3.04 14.88 -2.52
C ASP A 30 -3.01 13.64 -3.41
N ARG A 31 -2.91 13.88 -4.72
CA ARG A 31 -2.86 12.84 -5.75
C ARG A 31 -1.70 11.85 -5.52
N PHE A 32 -0.59 12.28 -4.95
CA PHE A 32 0.54 11.39 -4.71
C PHE A 32 0.21 10.36 -3.62
N LEU A 33 -0.51 10.77 -2.58
CA LEU A 33 -1.00 9.84 -1.55
C LEU A 33 -2.00 8.84 -2.12
N ASP A 34 -2.94 9.29 -2.96
CA ASP A 34 -3.92 8.40 -3.57
C ASP A 34 -3.27 7.33 -4.43
N VAL A 35 -2.26 7.72 -5.22
CA VAL A 35 -1.49 6.78 -6.05
C VAL A 35 -0.73 5.81 -5.16
N ALA A 36 -0.06 6.28 -4.11
CA ALA A 36 0.69 5.42 -3.20
C ALA A 36 -0.23 4.40 -2.50
N ILE A 37 -1.36 4.83 -1.94
CA ILE A 37 -2.34 3.95 -1.30
C ILE A 37 -2.92 2.96 -2.32
N THR A 38 -3.24 3.42 -3.53
CA THR A 38 -3.72 2.52 -4.60
C THR A 38 -2.67 1.47 -4.96
N ARG A 39 -1.39 1.84 -5.08
CA ARG A 39 -0.31 0.88 -5.33
C ARG A 39 -0.21 -0.15 -4.20
N LEU A 40 -0.31 0.30 -2.94
CA LEU A 40 -0.26 -0.59 -1.76
C LEU A 40 -1.39 -1.62 -1.80
N ARG A 41 -2.59 -1.21 -2.23
CA ARG A 41 -3.75 -2.10 -2.37
C ARG A 41 -3.59 -3.13 -3.49
N VAL A 42 -3.10 -2.71 -4.64
CA VAL A 42 -2.90 -3.63 -5.78
C VAL A 42 -1.69 -4.53 -5.55
N GLY A 43 -0.77 -4.13 -4.65
CA GLY A 43 0.50 -4.82 -4.46
C GLY A 43 1.46 -4.61 -5.63
N VAL A 44 1.38 -3.44 -6.30
CA VAL A 44 2.28 -3.02 -7.39
C VAL A 44 3.11 -1.84 -6.91
N CYS A 45 3.69 -1.99 -5.72
CA CYS A 45 4.58 -1.01 -5.13
C CYS A 45 6.03 -1.28 -5.49
N ARG A 46 6.87 -0.27 -5.36
CA ARG A 46 8.34 -0.41 -5.51
C ARG A 46 9.04 -0.88 -4.23
N LEU A 47 8.35 -1.69 -3.42
CA LEU A 47 8.99 -2.35 -2.28
C LEU A 47 9.88 -3.50 -2.76
N LYS A 48 10.97 -3.78 -2.04
CA LYS A 48 11.99 -4.75 -2.45
C LYS A 48 11.42 -6.13 -2.73
N TYR A 49 10.44 -6.60 -1.95
CA TYR A 49 9.76 -7.87 -2.22
C TYR A 49 9.18 -7.95 -3.64
N TYR A 50 8.43 -6.92 -4.06
CA TYR A 50 7.82 -6.88 -5.38
C TYR A 50 8.86 -6.64 -6.48
N MET A 51 9.85 -5.78 -6.23
CA MET A 51 10.95 -5.55 -7.19
C MET A 51 11.77 -6.82 -7.43
N HIS A 52 12.08 -7.58 -6.39
CA HIS A 52 12.78 -8.87 -6.49
C HIS A 52 11.94 -9.88 -7.27
N LYS A 53 10.62 -9.94 -7.02
CA LYS A 53 9.70 -10.78 -7.81
C LYS A 53 9.67 -10.40 -9.30
N MET A 54 9.86 -9.13 -9.62
CA MET A 54 10.01 -8.62 -10.99
C MET A 54 11.45 -8.71 -11.52
N LYS A 55 12.39 -9.30 -10.77
CA LYS A 55 13.82 -9.39 -11.10
C LYS A 55 14.50 -8.02 -11.32
N MET A 56 14.00 -6.99 -10.62
CA MET A 56 14.52 -5.62 -10.65
C MET A 56 15.36 -5.26 -9.42
N ALA A 57 15.44 -6.15 -8.44
CA ALA A 57 16.27 -6.00 -7.25
C ALA A 57 16.92 -7.34 -6.91
N ASP A 58 18.13 -7.29 -6.36
CA ASP A 58 18.91 -8.49 -6.04
C ASP A 58 18.41 -9.23 -4.79
N SER A 59 17.66 -8.54 -3.92
CA SER A 59 17.16 -9.09 -2.67
C SER A 59 15.76 -8.54 -2.33
N PRO A 60 14.86 -9.38 -1.78
CA PRO A 60 13.54 -8.96 -1.32
C PRO A 60 13.56 -8.25 0.05
N LEU A 61 14.72 -8.18 0.71
CA LEU A 61 14.86 -7.74 2.09
C LEU A 61 14.74 -6.22 2.24
N CYS A 62 14.15 -5.78 3.35
CA CYS A 62 14.10 -4.37 3.69
C CYS A 62 15.50 -3.88 4.11
N GLN A 63 16.06 -2.96 3.34
CA GLN A 63 17.40 -2.39 3.62
C GLN A 63 17.38 -1.27 4.67
N LYS A 64 16.19 -0.80 5.05
CA LYS A 64 16.00 0.32 5.98
C LYS A 64 15.82 -0.13 7.44
N CYS A 65 15.34 -1.35 7.64
CA CYS A 65 15.15 -1.91 8.97
C CYS A 65 16.25 -2.91 9.31
N THR A 66 16.49 -3.12 10.59
CA THR A 66 17.48 -4.08 11.10
C THR A 66 16.93 -5.50 11.26
N LEU A 67 15.65 -5.72 10.91
CA LEU A 67 14.99 -7.01 11.10
C LEU A 67 15.35 -8.06 10.04
N ASN A 68 16.01 -7.64 8.95
CA ASN A 68 16.39 -8.52 7.85
C ASN A 68 15.23 -9.37 7.29
N THR A 69 14.03 -8.78 7.25
CA THR A 69 12.80 -9.39 6.75
C THR A 69 12.45 -8.87 5.36
N GLU A 70 11.64 -9.61 4.61
CA GLU A 70 11.15 -9.19 3.30
C GLU A 70 10.33 -7.89 3.39
N GLU A 71 10.59 -6.97 2.46
CA GLU A 71 9.89 -5.70 2.40
C GLU A 71 8.51 -5.82 1.74
N THR A 72 7.57 -6.41 2.46
CA THR A 72 6.17 -6.52 2.05
C THR A 72 5.35 -5.30 2.51
N VAL A 73 4.11 -5.15 2.01
CA VAL A 73 3.19 -4.11 2.48
C VAL A 73 2.91 -4.28 3.98
N THR A 74 2.74 -5.52 4.43
CA THR A 74 2.59 -5.87 5.85
C THR A 74 3.79 -5.43 6.66
N HIS A 75 4.99 -5.72 6.16
CA HIS A 75 6.22 -5.29 6.83
C HIS A 75 6.26 -3.76 6.97
N LEU A 76 6.06 -3.03 5.88
CA LEU A 76 6.08 -1.57 5.87
C LEU A 76 5.09 -0.99 6.90
N LEU A 77 3.84 -1.46 6.89
CA LEU A 77 2.77 -0.88 7.71
C LEU A 77 2.82 -1.32 9.17
N LEU A 78 3.16 -2.59 9.47
CA LEU A 78 2.96 -3.19 10.80
C LEU A 78 4.25 -3.59 11.54
N GLU A 79 5.36 -3.85 10.84
CA GLU A 79 6.54 -4.50 11.45
C GLU A 79 7.82 -3.66 11.38
N CYS A 80 8.06 -2.94 10.27
CA CYS A 80 9.27 -2.17 10.00
C CYS A 80 9.70 -1.28 11.18
N THR A 81 10.90 -1.49 11.71
CA THR A 81 11.43 -0.78 12.89
C THR A 81 11.78 0.67 12.58
N ASP A 82 12.21 0.97 11.35
CA ASP A 82 12.47 2.33 10.86
C ASP A 82 11.24 3.25 11.02
N LEU A 83 10.04 2.67 10.89
CA LEU A 83 8.77 3.41 10.99
C LEU A 83 8.10 3.28 12.36
N TYR A 84 8.83 2.86 13.40
CA TYR A 84 8.25 2.61 14.72
C TYR A 84 7.54 3.85 15.30
N ASN A 85 8.17 5.02 15.22
CA ASN A 85 7.64 6.26 15.77
C ASN A 85 6.37 6.71 15.03
N GLN A 86 6.40 6.67 13.70
CA GLN A 86 5.27 7.01 12.84
C GLN A 86 4.12 6.03 13.06
N ARG A 87 4.43 4.73 13.21
CA ARG A 87 3.44 3.70 13.50
C ARG A 87 2.81 3.93 14.87
N ARG A 88 3.58 4.29 15.89
CA ARG A 88 3.03 4.61 17.22
C ARG A 88 2.00 5.73 17.14
N ILE A 89 2.31 6.83 16.44
CA ILE A 89 1.37 7.93 16.20
C ILE A 89 0.11 7.46 15.46
N LEU A 90 0.28 6.61 14.44
CA LEU A 90 -0.84 6.01 13.72
C LEU A 90 -1.72 5.17 14.66
N LYS A 91 -1.11 4.29 15.47
CA LYS A 91 -1.83 3.44 16.44
C LYS A 91 -2.60 4.29 17.46
N ASP A 92 -1.99 5.35 17.96
CA ASP A 92 -2.61 6.24 18.94
C ASP A 92 -3.82 6.98 18.33
N LYS A 93 -3.73 7.42 17.07
CA LYS A 93 -4.88 8.00 16.35
C LYS A 93 -5.99 6.98 16.10
N LEU A 94 -5.65 5.77 15.68
CA LEU A 94 -6.65 4.72 15.43
C LEU A 94 -7.36 4.28 16.71
N ARG A 95 -6.66 4.29 17.85
CA ARG A 95 -7.27 4.05 19.18
C ARG A 95 -8.29 5.11 19.54
N GLN A 96 -8.06 6.38 19.20
CA GLN A 96 -9.05 7.44 19.41
C GLN A 96 -10.34 7.23 18.60
N TYR A 97 -10.25 6.49 17.49
CA TYR A 97 -11.41 6.11 16.67
C TYR A 97 -12.07 4.80 17.12
N GLY A 98 -11.59 4.18 18.21
CA GLY A 98 -12.14 2.92 18.73
C GLY A 98 -11.58 1.65 18.07
N ILE A 99 -10.55 1.76 17.23
CA ILE A 99 -9.95 0.61 16.54
C ILE A 99 -8.86 0.02 17.41
N VAL A 100 -9.12 -1.15 17.99
CA VAL A 100 -8.20 -1.84 18.90
C VAL A 100 -7.22 -2.75 18.15
N GLN A 101 -7.70 -3.41 17.09
CA GLN A 101 -6.92 -4.34 16.27
C GLN A 101 -6.55 -3.70 14.94
N ILE A 102 -5.25 -3.61 14.66
CA ILE A 102 -4.74 -2.98 13.44
C ILE A 102 -4.20 -4.08 12.53
N THR A 103 -4.98 -4.41 11.51
CA THR A 103 -4.54 -5.30 10.42
C THR A 103 -4.27 -4.50 9.16
N THR A 104 -3.50 -5.07 8.24
CA THR A 104 -3.26 -4.48 6.92
C THR A 104 -4.57 -4.26 6.16
N ASP A 105 -5.53 -5.16 6.32
CA ASP A 105 -6.82 -5.09 5.64
C ASP A 105 -7.65 -3.89 6.10
N ILE A 106 -7.61 -3.58 7.39
CA ILE A 106 -8.27 -2.40 7.96
C ILE A 106 -7.60 -1.12 7.44
N LEU A 107 -6.27 -1.05 7.48
CA LEU A 107 -5.50 0.10 7.00
C LEU A 107 -5.71 0.34 5.50
N LEU A 108 -5.73 -0.73 4.73
CA LEU A 108 -5.97 -0.71 3.29
C LEU A 108 -7.46 -0.81 2.97
N GLY A 109 -8.37 -0.44 3.88
CA GLY A 109 -9.79 -0.20 3.59
C GLY A 109 -10.58 -1.40 3.05
N TYR A 110 -10.10 -2.63 3.24
CA TYR A 110 -10.82 -3.87 2.90
C TYR A 110 -11.83 -4.27 3.98
N SER A 111 -11.81 -3.64 5.15
CA SER A 111 -12.73 -3.92 6.25
C SER A 111 -14.18 -3.48 5.95
N ASN A 112 -15.14 -4.07 6.66
CA ASN A 112 -16.56 -3.77 6.49
C ASN A 112 -17.05 -2.60 7.36
N GLU A 113 -16.14 -1.73 7.80
CA GLU A 113 -16.48 -0.60 8.67
C GLU A 113 -17.33 0.47 7.95
N GLU A 114 -17.96 1.34 8.74
CA GLU A 114 -18.67 2.51 8.22
C GLU A 114 -17.76 3.42 7.39
N GLU A 115 -18.35 4.10 6.39
CA GLU A 115 -17.62 4.98 5.48
C GLU A 115 -16.93 6.16 6.20
N SER A 116 -17.53 6.64 7.30
CA SER A 116 -16.98 7.68 8.17
C SER A 116 -15.67 7.25 8.85
N VAL A 117 -15.61 6.01 9.34
CA VAL A 117 -14.44 5.43 9.99
C VAL A 117 -13.36 5.15 8.95
N LYS A 118 -13.74 4.62 7.79
CA LYS A 118 -12.83 4.38 6.66
C LYS A 118 -12.13 5.64 6.17
N TYR A 119 -12.83 6.77 6.13
CA TYR A 119 -12.23 8.06 5.80
C TYR A 119 -11.15 8.45 6.82
N LYS A 120 -11.47 8.35 8.12
CA LYS A 120 -10.52 8.66 9.20
C LYS A 120 -9.30 7.75 9.19
N ILE A 121 -9.48 6.45 8.91
CA ILE A 121 -8.37 5.50 8.74
C ILE A 121 -7.47 5.93 7.57
N THR A 122 -8.08 6.27 6.43
CA THR A 122 -7.36 6.68 5.22
C THR A 122 -6.59 7.98 5.44
N GLU A 123 -7.19 8.93 6.15
CA GLU A 123 -6.53 10.18 6.52
C GLU A 123 -5.34 9.93 7.47
N ALA A 124 -5.53 9.09 8.50
CA ALA A 124 -4.46 8.71 9.41
C ALA A 124 -3.32 7.97 8.67
N LEU A 125 -3.66 7.09 7.72
CA LEU A 125 -2.70 6.41 6.85
C LEU A 125 -1.96 7.42 5.96
N GLY A 126 -2.66 8.38 5.37
CA GLY A 126 -2.06 9.44 4.56
C GLY A 126 -1.05 10.27 5.36
N MET A 127 -1.39 10.60 6.62
CA MET A 127 -0.46 11.25 7.53
C MET A 127 0.76 10.37 7.84
N PHE A 128 0.57 9.09 8.14
CA PHE A 128 1.66 8.14 8.35
C PHE A 128 2.60 8.07 7.15
N LEU A 129 2.06 8.00 5.93
CA LEU A 129 2.86 7.96 4.71
C LEU A 129 3.61 9.27 4.44
N LYS A 130 3.02 10.43 4.78
CA LYS A 130 3.72 11.71 4.70
C LYS A 130 4.89 11.79 5.66
N THR A 131 4.70 11.38 6.91
CA THR A 131 5.75 11.44 7.95
C THR A 131 6.83 10.37 7.75
N SER A 132 6.54 9.27 7.07
CA SER A 132 7.53 8.22 6.80
C SER A 132 8.57 8.63 5.74
N ASN A 133 8.31 9.67 4.94
CA ASN A 133 9.13 10.06 3.79
C ASN A 133 9.42 8.91 2.80
N ARG A 134 8.62 7.83 2.86
CA ARG A 134 8.78 6.63 2.02
C ARG A 134 7.86 6.62 0.81
N LEU A 135 7.12 7.71 0.57
CA LEU A 135 6.19 7.83 -0.54
C LEU A 135 6.84 7.68 -1.91
N ALA A 136 8.11 8.06 -2.07
CA ALA A 136 8.85 7.88 -3.32
C ALA A 136 9.13 6.39 -3.64
N ASP A 137 9.18 5.54 -2.61
CA ASP A 137 9.46 4.11 -2.72
C ASP A 137 8.19 3.28 -2.97
N ILE A 138 7.01 3.91 -3.05
CA ILE A 138 5.70 3.25 -3.19
C ILE A 138 5.17 3.45 -4.60
#